data_AF-A0A6G0Y321-F1
#
_entry.id   AF-A0A6G0Y321-F1
#
_cell.length_a   1.000
_cell.length_b   1.000
_cell.length_c   1.000
_cell.angle_alpha   90.00
_cell.angle_beta   90.00
_cell.angle_gamma   90.00
#
_symmetry.space_group_name_H-M   'P 1'
#
loop_
_entity.id
_entity.type
_entity.pdbx_description
1 polymer ?
#
loop_
_entity_poly.entity_id
_entity_poly.type
_entity_poly.pdbx_seq_one_letter_code
_entity_poly.pdbx_strand_id
1 'polypeptide(L)'
;MINRKDLLLVLGSMSNSLDKYKPVKLEGKPIVLTTTNKLKMLQNREVKRVMQSVGRIFRNKPELLLPLLGQLEASLKLKGGTTLSTTYINQYLHADNRIPVIVFWNGTTDKEILQKLGLSRKMLNITSYSDNNDNYFNLKLLEISGSTSKLLYLSRIGYQEKMVES
;
A
#
# COMPACT_ATOMS: atom_id res chain seq x y z
N MET A 1 -18.00 -14.10 0.75
CA MET A 1 -18.41 -12.97 -0.11
C MET A 1 -17.55 -11.78 0.30
N ILE A 2 -17.05 -10.99 -0.65
CA ILE A 2 -16.27 -9.78 -0.34
C ILE A 2 -17.19 -8.72 0.30
N ASN A 3 -16.78 -8.20 1.45
CA ASN A 3 -17.44 -7.10 2.14
C ASN A 3 -16.93 -5.76 1.57
N ARG A 4 -17.74 -4.71 1.64
CA ARG A 4 -17.35 -3.34 1.27
C ARG A 4 -16.13 -2.82 2.07
N LYS A 5 -15.90 -3.36 3.26
CA LYS A 5 -14.76 -3.02 4.13
C LYS A 5 -13.53 -3.92 3.91
N ASP A 6 -13.61 -4.93 3.05
CA ASP A 6 -12.44 -5.75 2.72
C ASP A 6 -11.47 -4.94 1.85
N LEU A 7 -10.17 -5.18 2.03
CA LEU A 7 -9.15 -4.59 1.16
C LEU A 7 -8.89 -5.52 -0.02
N LEU A 8 -8.83 -4.95 -1.22
CA LEU A 8 -8.44 -5.66 -2.43
C LEU A 8 -7.04 -5.21 -2.84
N LEU A 9 -6.07 -6.11 -2.68
CA LEU A 9 -4.71 -5.91 -3.12
C LEU A 9 -4.58 -6.38 -4.58
N VAL A 10 -4.37 -5.44 -5.50
CA VAL A 10 -4.28 -5.70 -6.94
C VAL A 10 -2.83 -5.66 -7.42
N LEU A 11 -2.05 -4.71 -6.88
CA LEU A 11 -0.67 -4.45 -7.25
C LEU A 11 0.06 -3.74 -6.10
N GLY A 12 1.38 -3.68 -6.20
CA GLY A 12 2.24 -2.91 -5.32
C GLY A 12 3.62 -2.69 -5.92
N SER A 13 4.50 -2.04 -5.17
CA SER A 13 5.90 -1.86 -5.57
C SER A 13 6.80 -1.91 -4.35
N MET A 14 7.97 -2.52 -4.49
CA MET A 14 8.99 -2.56 -3.45
C MET A 14 10.35 -2.21 -4.03
N SER A 15 11.20 -1.63 -3.22
CA SER A 15 12.62 -1.44 -3.50
C SER A 15 13.41 -1.77 -2.24
N ASN A 16 14.65 -2.19 -2.40
CA ASN A 16 15.58 -2.44 -1.31
C ASN A 16 16.85 -1.62 -1.50
N SER A 17 17.65 -1.50 -0.44
CA SER A 17 18.87 -0.69 -0.47
C SER A 17 19.98 -1.24 -1.38
N LEU A 18 19.93 -2.53 -1.73
CA LEU A 18 20.93 -3.20 -2.58
C LEU A 18 20.77 -2.77 -4.05
N ASP A 19 19.53 -2.57 -4.50
CA ASP A 19 19.20 -2.13 -5.85
C ASP A 19 18.14 -1.02 -5.82
N LYS A 20 18.48 0.08 -5.13
CA LYS A 20 17.56 1.19 -4.83
C LYS A 20 16.94 1.85 -6.07
N TYR A 21 17.56 1.71 -7.23
CA TYR A 21 17.12 2.29 -8.49
C TYR A 21 16.25 1.35 -9.33
N LYS A 22 16.04 0.10 -8.88
CA LYS A 22 15.25 -0.90 -9.60
C LYS A 22 14.06 -1.37 -8.75
N PRO A 23 13.00 -0.56 -8.66
CA PRO A 23 11.79 -0.98 -7.98
C PRO A 23 11.21 -2.23 -8.64
N VAL A 24 10.86 -3.22 -7.83
CA VAL A 24 10.15 -4.42 -8.25
C VAL A 24 8.65 -4.16 -8.17
N LYS A 25 7.95 -4.44 -9.26
CA LYS A 25 6.49 -4.42 -9.30
C LYS A 25 5.94 -5.72 -8.72
N LEU A 26 5.03 -5.58 -7.76
CA LEU A 26 4.23 -6.67 -7.22
C LEU A 26 2.95 -6.78 -8.06
N GLU A 27 2.83 -7.86 -8.82
CA GLU A 27 1.68 -8.15 -9.66
C GLU A 27 1.34 -9.63 -9.62
N GLY A 28 0.06 -9.92 -9.80
CA GLY A 28 -0.47 -11.25 -9.58
C GLY A 28 -1.98 -11.25 -9.56
N LYS A 29 -2.56 -12.40 -9.24
CA LYS A 29 -4.00 -12.50 -9.00
C LYS A 29 -4.38 -11.66 -7.78
N PRO A 30 -5.47 -10.86 -7.81
CA PRO A 30 -5.81 -10.01 -6.69
C PRO A 30 -6.05 -10.81 -5.41
N ILE A 31 -5.51 -10.30 -4.30
CA ILE A 31 -5.68 -10.87 -2.96
C ILE A 31 -6.71 -10.04 -2.21
N VAL A 32 -7.70 -10.71 -1.64
CA VAL A 32 -8.69 -10.11 -0.75
C VAL A 32 -8.21 -10.30 0.68
N LEU A 33 -8.04 -9.19 1.38
CA LEU A 33 -7.80 -9.15 2.81
C LEU A 33 -9.13 -8.87 3.51
N THR A 34 -9.72 -9.92 4.10
CA THR A 34 -11.04 -9.76 4.71
C THR A 34 -10.96 -9.00 6.03
N THR A 35 -12.09 -8.40 6.43
CA THR A 35 -12.23 -7.83 7.79
C THR A 35 -12.05 -8.87 8.90
N THR A 36 -12.29 -10.16 8.60
CA THR A 36 -12.04 -11.29 9.50
C THR A 36 -10.58 -11.77 9.50
N ASN A 37 -9.66 -10.96 8.97
CA ASN A 37 -8.22 -11.26 8.86
C ASN A 37 -7.91 -12.55 8.08
N LYS A 38 -8.79 -12.96 7.16
CA LYS A 38 -8.52 -14.08 6.26
C LYS A 38 -7.97 -13.54 4.94
N LEU A 39 -6.97 -14.24 4.41
CA LEU A 39 -6.45 -14.03 3.07
C LEU A 39 -7.17 -14.98 2.12
N LYS A 40 -7.63 -14.47 0.98
CA LYS A 40 -8.09 -15.32 -0.11
C LYS A 40 -7.81 -14.67 -1.46
N MET A 41 -7.63 -15.50 -2.48
CA MET A 41 -7.59 -15.00 -3.85
C MET A 41 -8.99 -14.54 -4.28
N LEU A 42 -9.06 -13.46 -5.06
CA LEU A 42 -10.30 -13.01 -5.68
C LEU A 42 -10.84 -14.11 -6.61
N GLN A 43 -12.08 -14.52 -6.38
CA GLN A 43 -12.72 -15.56 -7.21
C GLN A 43 -13.41 -14.94 -8.42
N ASN A 44 -13.45 -15.66 -9.55
CA ASN A 44 -14.06 -15.17 -10.80
C ASN A 44 -15.53 -14.73 -10.61
N ARG A 45 -16.30 -15.46 -9.79
CA ARG A 45 -17.69 -15.10 -9.46
C ARG A 45 -17.83 -13.77 -8.69
N GLU A 46 -16.76 -13.32 -8.04
CA GLU A 46 -16.72 -12.08 -7.26
C GLU A 46 -16.24 -10.88 -8.10
N VAL A 47 -15.49 -11.13 -9.19
CA VAL A 47 -14.91 -10.09 -10.07
C VAL A 47 -15.97 -9.11 -10.58
N LYS A 48 -17.07 -9.62 -11.15
CA LYS A 48 -18.13 -8.76 -11.72
C LYS A 48 -18.68 -7.78 -10.68
N ARG A 49 -18.84 -8.23 -9.43
CA ARG A 49 -19.33 -7.37 -8.33
C ARG A 49 -18.30 -6.32 -7.94
N VAL A 50 -17.03 -6.70 -7.84
CA VAL A 50 -15.94 -5.75 -7.55
C VAL A 50 -15.88 -4.66 -8.62
N MET A 51 -15.89 -5.03 -9.91
CA MET A 51 -15.87 -4.07 -11.01
C MET A 51 -17.09 -3.13 -10.97
N GLN A 52 -18.28 -3.66 -10.69
CA GLN A 52 -19.49 -2.84 -10.52
C GLN A 52 -19.38 -1.89 -9.33
N SER A 53 -18.83 -2.34 -8.20
CA SER A 53 -18.62 -1.49 -7.01
C SER A 53 -17.64 -0.37 -7.28
N VAL A 54 -16.49 -0.66 -7.92
CA VAL A 54 -15.51 0.36 -8.32
C VAL A 54 -16.15 1.36 -9.30
N GLY A 55 -16.85 0.86 -10.32
CA GLY A 55 -17.60 1.69 -11.28
C GLY A 55 -18.62 2.61 -10.62
N ARG A 56 -19.31 2.14 -9.57
CA ARG A 56 -20.25 2.96 -8.82
C ARG A 56 -19.56 4.03 -7.97
N ILE A 57 -18.45 3.69 -7.31
CA ILE A 57 -17.70 4.62 -6.43
C ILE A 57 -17.08 5.75 -7.23
N PHE A 58 -16.48 5.43 -8.37
CA PHE A 58 -15.76 6.40 -9.22
C PHE A 58 -16.55 6.85 -10.45
N ARG A 59 -17.89 6.70 -10.42
CA ARG A 59 -18.77 7.03 -11.56
C ARG A 59 -18.55 8.44 -12.11
N ASN A 60 -18.32 9.40 -11.21
CA ASN A 60 -18.15 10.81 -11.56
C ASN A 60 -16.67 11.22 -11.70
N LYS A 61 -15.75 10.26 -11.72
CA LYS A 61 -14.30 10.45 -11.81
C LYS A 61 -13.69 9.49 -12.85
N PRO A 62 -14.06 9.62 -14.13
CA PRO A 62 -13.64 8.70 -15.19
C PRO A 62 -12.11 8.58 -15.30
N GLU A 63 -11.39 9.67 -15.03
CA GLU A 63 -9.94 9.76 -15.01
C GLU A 63 -9.29 8.85 -13.96
N LEU A 64 -9.99 8.54 -12.86
CA LEU A 64 -9.56 7.55 -11.86
C LEU A 64 -10.11 6.16 -12.18
N LEU A 65 -11.35 6.09 -12.67
CA LEU A 65 -12.05 4.83 -12.91
C LEU A 65 -11.36 3.98 -13.98
N LEU A 66 -10.99 4.58 -15.12
CA LEU A 66 -10.41 3.85 -16.24
C LEU A 66 -9.07 3.19 -15.87
N PRO A 67 -8.10 3.89 -15.25
CA PRO A 67 -6.87 3.27 -14.78
C PRO A 67 -7.11 2.16 -13.74
N LEU A 68 -8.03 2.37 -12.79
CA LEU A 68 -8.31 1.39 -11.74
C LEU A 68 -8.89 0.08 -12.30
N LEU A 69 -9.86 0.18 -13.21
CA LEU A 69 -10.42 -1.00 -13.87
C LEU A 69 -9.37 -1.68 -14.77
N GLY A 70 -8.58 -0.90 -15.51
CA GLY A 70 -7.50 -1.42 -16.34
C GLY A 70 -6.45 -2.21 -15.54
N GLN A 71 -6.07 -1.70 -14.36
CA GLN A 71 -5.16 -2.38 -13.44
C GLN A 71 -5.74 -3.69 -12.92
N LEU A 72 -7.02 -3.68 -12.51
CA LEU A 72 -7.70 -4.89 -12.04
C LEU A 72 -7.81 -5.94 -13.16
N GLU A 73 -8.17 -5.52 -14.38
CA GLU A 73 -8.23 -6.43 -15.53
C GLU A 73 -6.87 -7.02 -15.90
N ALA A 74 -5.81 -6.19 -15.90
CA ALA A 74 -4.46 -6.65 -16.19
C ALA A 74 -4.02 -7.69 -15.16
N SER A 75 -4.28 -7.45 -13.88
CA SER A 75 -4.00 -8.37 -12.77
C SER A 75 -4.78 -9.70 -12.91
N LEU A 76 -6.03 -9.67 -13.36
CA LEU A 76 -6.84 -10.87 -13.60
C LEU A 76 -6.40 -11.68 -14.84
N LYS A 77 -5.82 -11.01 -15.84
CA LYS A 77 -5.35 -11.62 -17.09
C LYS A 77 -3.89 -12.12 -17.00
N LEU A 78 -3.17 -11.77 -15.93
CA LEU A 78 -1.77 -12.13 -15.75
C LEU A 78 -1.59 -13.66 -15.79
N LYS A 79 -0.75 -14.13 -16.71
CA LYS A 79 -0.34 -15.54 -16.84
C LYS A 79 1.14 -15.64 -16.47
N GLY A 80 1.49 -16.58 -15.59
CA GLY A 80 2.89 -16.83 -15.18
C GLY A 80 3.17 -16.61 -13.70
N GLY A 81 4.43 -16.37 -13.35
CA GLY A 81 4.89 -16.17 -11.98
C GLY A 81 4.28 -14.92 -11.35
N THR A 82 3.80 -15.04 -10.11
CA THR A 82 3.17 -13.96 -9.35
C THR A 82 4.13 -13.39 -8.31
N THR A 83 4.51 -12.12 -8.45
CA THR A 83 5.30 -11.41 -7.45
C THR A 83 4.42 -10.88 -6.31
N LEU A 84 3.10 -10.76 -6.55
CA LEU A 84 2.10 -10.49 -5.52
C LEU A 84 1.74 -11.77 -4.77
N SER A 85 2.63 -12.22 -3.89
CA SER A 85 2.37 -13.33 -2.99
C SER A 85 3.15 -13.17 -1.68
N THR A 86 2.62 -13.69 -0.58
CA THR A 86 3.32 -13.70 0.71
C THR A 86 4.70 -14.34 0.59
N THR A 87 4.82 -15.44 -0.16
CA THR A 87 6.08 -16.15 -0.38
C THR A 87 7.11 -15.27 -1.09
N TYR A 88 6.74 -14.67 -2.22
CA TYR A 88 7.66 -13.81 -2.98
C TYR A 88 8.11 -12.60 -2.15
N ILE A 89 7.15 -11.93 -1.50
CA ILE A 89 7.46 -10.75 -0.68
C ILE A 89 8.38 -11.14 0.48
N ASN A 90 8.15 -12.27 1.14
CA ASN A 90 9.03 -12.74 2.22
C ASN A 90 10.44 -13.06 1.71
N GLN A 91 10.57 -13.70 0.54
CA GLN A 91 11.89 -13.95 -0.08
C GLN A 91 12.60 -12.65 -0.42
N TYR A 92 11.90 -11.69 -1.00
CA TYR A 92 12.44 -10.38 -1.33
C TYR A 92 12.96 -9.63 -0.09
N LEU A 93 12.25 -9.74 1.03
CA LEU A 93 12.65 -9.15 2.31
C LEU A 93 13.93 -9.80 2.91
N HIS A 94 14.33 -10.99 2.47
CA HIS A 94 15.48 -11.73 3.00
C HIS A 94 16.62 -11.91 1.98
N ALA A 95 16.62 -11.11 0.91
CA ALA A 95 17.52 -11.30 -0.22
C ALA A 95 19.03 -11.25 0.11
N ASP A 96 19.43 -10.60 1.22
CA ASP A 96 20.82 -10.44 1.65
C ASP A 96 21.16 -11.09 3.01
N ASN A 97 20.29 -11.99 3.50
CA ASN A 97 20.42 -12.62 4.82
C ASN A 97 20.49 -11.62 6.00
N ARG A 98 20.08 -10.35 5.81
CA ARG A 98 19.97 -9.38 6.90
C ARG A 98 18.56 -9.35 7.46
N ILE A 99 18.42 -8.78 8.65
CA ILE A 99 17.10 -8.51 9.24
C ILE A 99 16.49 -7.32 8.49
N PRO A 100 15.37 -7.49 7.76
CA PRO A 100 14.78 -6.40 7.00
C PRO A 100 14.13 -5.36 7.91
N VAL A 101 14.34 -4.10 7.54
CA VAL A 101 13.55 -2.96 8.04
C VAL A 101 12.72 -2.44 6.88
N ILE A 102 11.40 -2.44 7.04
CA ILE A 102 10.48 -1.96 6.01
C ILE A 102 10.22 -0.49 6.25
N VAL A 103 10.42 0.36 5.24
CA VAL A 103 10.20 1.80 5.33
C VAL A 103 9.06 2.18 4.40
N PHE A 104 8.06 2.86 4.94
CA PHE A 104 6.93 3.37 4.19
C PHE A 104 6.99 4.89 4.03
N TRP A 105 6.24 5.41 3.05
CA TRP A 105 5.88 6.82 2.96
C TRP A 105 4.38 6.96 3.14
N ASN A 106 3.94 7.50 4.28
CA ASN A 106 2.53 7.54 4.69
C ASN A 106 1.80 6.18 4.60
N GLY A 107 2.50 5.07 4.88
CA GLY A 107 2.00 3.72 4.59
C GLY A 107 1.28 3.04 5.74
N THR A 108 0.31 3.72 6.36
CA THR A 108 -0.53 3.10 7.40
C THR A 108 -1.31 1.91 6.85
N THR A 109 -1.81 2.01 5.61
CA THR A 109 -2.47 0.91 4.90
C THR A 109 -1.49 -0.19 4.50
N ASP A 110 -0.30 0.15 4.00
CA ASP A 110 0.74 -0.83 3.64
C ASP A 110 1.16 -1.69 4.83
N LYS A 111 1.30 -1.06 6.00
CA LYS A 111 1.53 -1.76 7.26
C LYS A 111 0.41 -2.75 7.57
N GLU A 112 -0.86 -2.34 7.48
CA GLU A 112 -2.00 -3.26 7.72
C GLU A 112 -1.99 -4.43 6.73
N ILE A 113 -1.70 -4.16 5.46
CA ILE A 113 -1.58 -5.17 4.40
C ILE A 113 -0.49 -6.19 4.79
N LEU A 114 0.71 -5.73 5.12
CA LEU A 114 1.83 -6.61 5.46
C LEU A 114 1.57 -7.41 6.75
N GLN A 115 0.91 -6.82 7.75
CA GLN A 115 0.47 -7.53 8.95
C GLN A 115 -0.51 -8.65 8.61
N LYS A 116 -1.53 -8.37 7.77
CA LYS A 116 -2.50 -9.38 7.33
C LYS A 116 -1.85 -10.46 6.46
N LEU A 117 -0.80 -10.13 5.71
CA LEU A 117 0.01 -11.10 4.97
C LEU A 117 0.93 -11.96 5.86
N GLY A 118 0.99 -11.70 7.18
CA GLY A 118 1.87 -12.41 8.10
C GLY A 118 3.34 -11.95 8.04
N LEU A 119 3.61 -10.79 7.44
CA LEU A 119 4.94 -10.25 7.20
C LEU A 119 5.31 -9.19 8.24
N SER A 120 5.09 -9.50 9.52
CA SER A 120 5.43 -8.59 10.61
C SER A 120 6.95 -8.48 10.76
N ARG A 121 7.49 -7.28 10.51
CA ARG A 121 8.91 -6.93 10.62
C ARG A 121 9.03 -5.57 11.31
N LYS A 122 10.26 -5.14 11.60
CA LYS A 122 10.49 -3.75 12.03
C LYS A 122 10.03 -2.82 10.90
N MET A 123 9.13 -1.91 11.23
CA MET A 123 8.46 -1.03 10.30
C MET A 123 8.71 0.41 10.68
N LEU A 124 9.16 1.21 9.73
CA LEU A 124 9.31 2.64 9.85
C LEU A 124 8.35 3.33 8.88
N ASN A 125 7.83 4.49 9.27
CA ASN A 125 7.01 5.30 8.39
C ASN A 125 7.58 6.71 8.34
N ILE A 126 7.90 7.13 7.13
CA ILE A 126 8.18 8.53 6.82
C ILE A 126 6.83 9.19 6.57
N THR A 127 6.58 10.30 7.23
CA THR A 127 5.36 11.08 7.05
C THR A 127 5.67 12.56 7.04
N SER A 128 4.81 13.33 6.38
CA SER A 128 4.91 14.78 6.38
C SER A 128 3.55 15.43 6.43
N TYR A 129 3.35 16.27 7.44
CA TYR A 129 2.15 17.07 7.65
C TYR A 129 2.47 18.24 8.58
N SER A 130 1.60 19.25 8.59
CA SER A 130 1.64 20.33 9.56
C SER A 130 0.98 19.87 10.86
N ASP A 131 1.73 19.94 11.96
CA ASP A 131 1.26 19.47 13.26
C ASP A 131 0.22 20.38 13.88
N ASN A 132 0.38 21.69 13.69
CA ASN A 132 -0.48 22.69 14.30
C ASN A 132 -1.46 23.31 13.30
N ASN A 133 -1.52 22.81 12.06
CA ASN A 133 -2.22 23.44 10.94
C ASN A 133 -1.83 24.91 10.74
N ASP A 134 -0.56 25.23 11.01
CA ASP A 134 0.06 26.55 10.90
C ASP A 134 0.82 26.73 9.57
N ASN A 135 0.61 25.80 8.63
CA ASN A 135 1.31 25.64 7.35
C ASN A 135 2.81 25.38 7.45
N TYR A 136 3.37 25.16 8.64
CA TYR A 136 4.72 24.63 8.76
C TYR A 136 4.68 23.12 8.67
N PHE A 137 5.39 22.58 7.70
CA PHE A 137 5.44 21.13 7.46
C PHE A 137 6.69 20.54 8.08
N ASN A 138 6.49 19.42 8.75
CA ASN A 138 7.56 18.62 9.32
C ASN A 138 7.69 17.32 8.53
N LEU A 139 8.92 16.84 8.36
CA LEU A 139 9.24 15.48 7.97
C LEU A 139 9.53 14.67 9.24
N LYS A 140 8.86 13.54 9.37
CA LYS A 140 8.99 12.65 10.53
C LYS A 140 9.36 11.26 10.10
N LEU A 141 10.29 10.64 10.84
CA LEU A 141 10.52 9.20 10.80
C LEU A 141 9.94 8.61 12.08
N LEU A 142 8.99 7.70 11.92
CA LEU A 142 8.30 7.02 13.01
C LEU A 142 8.67 5.53 12.99
N GLU A 143 9.02 4.96 14.13
CA GLU A 143 8.99 3.51 14.33
C GLU A 143 7.59 3.09 14.69
N ILE A 144 7.03 2.13 13.96
CA ILE A 144 5.67 1.65 14.17
C ILE A 144 5.69 0.31 14.90
N SER A 145 5.07 0.28 16.08
CA SER A 145 5.00 -0.90 16.93
C SER A 145 3.55 -1.13 17.36
N GLY A 146 2.87 -2.09 16.75
CA GLY A 146 1.45 -2.35 17.07
C GLY A 146 0.58 -1.12 16.77
N SER A 147 -0.16 -0.61 17.75
CA SER A 147 -0.98 0.62 17.62
C SER A 147 -0.21 1.90 17.95
N THR A 148 1.01 1.81 18.49
CA THR A 148 1.80 2.98 18.88
C THR A 148 2.85 3.30 17.84
N SER A 149 3.26 4.57 17.81
CA SER A 149 4.35 5.05 16.98
C SER A 149 5.32 5.84 17.84
N LYS A 150 6.62 5.57 17.69
CA LYS A 150 7.69 6.30 18.35
C LYS A 150 8.37 7.23 17.36
N LEU A 151 8.45 8.52 17.67
CA LEU A 151 9.21 9.47 16.87
C LEU A 151 10.71 9.17 16.98
N LEU A 152 11.35 8.90 15.84
CA LEU A 152 12.79 8.67 15.75
C LEU A 152 13.53 9.89 15.23
N TYR A 153 12.91 10.63 14.31
CA TYR A 153 13.50 11.81 13.69
C TYR A 153 12.42 12.82 13.32
N LEU A 154 12.76 14.09 13.46
CA LEU A 154 11.94 15.24 13.11
C LEU A 154 12.81 16.29 12.44
N SER A 155 12.37 16.80 11.30
CA SER A 155 12.98 17.96 10.65
C SER A 155 11.91 18.85 10.06
N ARG A 156 12.11 20.16 10.17
CA ARG A 156 11.24 21.16 9.53
C ARG A 156 11.62 21.27 8.07
N ILE A 157 10.67 21.07 7.16
CA ILE A 157 10.94 21.04 5.72
C ILE A 157 10.43 22.26 4.96
N GLY A 158 9.55 23.07 5.55
CA GLY A 158 9.14 24.32 4.93
C GLY A 158 7.84 24.90 5.44
N TYR A 159 7.45 26.00 4.82
CA TYR A 159 6.19 26.71 5.01
C TYR A 159 5.44 26.73 3.69
N GLN A 160 4.12 26.55 3.73
CA GLN A 160 3.26 26.74 2.57
C GLN A 160 2.40 27.99 2.76
N GLU A 161 2.59 28.99 1.90
CA GLU A 161 1.68 30.15 1.88
C GLU A 161 0.27 29.71 1.49
N LYS A 162 -0.75 30.26 2.16
CA LYS A 162 -2.13 30.06 1.72
C LYS A 162 -2.30 30.75 0.38
N MET A 163 -2.64 30.00 -0.67
CA MET A 163 -3.16 30.63 -1.88
C MET A 163 -4.49 31.27 -1.53
N VAL A 164 -4.55 32.59 -1.55
CA VAL A 164 -5.82 33.32 -1.54
C VAL A 164 -6.38 33.14 -2.95
N GLU A 165 -7.40 32.30 -3.09
CA GLU A 165 -8.20 32.26 -4.32
C GLU A 165 -8.90 33.62 -4.44
N SER A 166 -8.46 34.40 -5.43
CA SER A 166 -9.02 35.70 -5.82
C SER A 166 -10.27 35.53 -6.68
#